data_AF-A0A968GUJ7-F1
#
_entry.id   AF-A0A968GUJ7-F1
#
_cell.length_a   1.000
_cell.length_b   1.000
_cell.length_c   1.000
_cell.angle_alpha   90.00
_cell.angle_beta   90.00
_cell.angle_gamma   90.00
#
_symmetry.space_group_name_H-M   'P 1'
#
loop_
_entity.id
_entity.type
_entity.pdbx_description
1 polymer ?
#
loop_
_entity_poly.entity_id
_entity_poly.type
_entity_poly.pdbx_seq_one_letter_code
_entity_poly.pdbx_strand_id
1 'polypeptide(L)'
;MKINGSKILFLFFYIFLFSTVSFSQTVGKIYSKEEANTLFGNVIDSASVSLCDLISAINQNQNYVMFQIINGELIILGDGRKVLYPVGKNVDPNEVFALYSKSKVVELLCLSSGNTVAVEKRQSHLTVTFGLNTLEESWLCPPFCP
;
A
#
# COMPACT_ATOMS: atom_id res chain seq x y z
N MET A 1 -4.42 55.84 -20.01
CA MET A 1 -4.07 55.41 -18.63
C MET A 1 -2.85 54.49 -18.72
N LYS A 2 -1.66 54.99 -18.37
CA LYS A 2 -0.38 54.24 -18.47
C LYS A 2 -0.27 53.30 -17.27
N ILE A 3 -0.32 51.99 -17.51
CA ILE A 3 -0.12 50.99 -16.46
C ILE A 3 1.39 50.79 -16.33
N ASN A 4 1.95 51.15 -15.17
CA ASN A 4 3.37 51.01 -14.86
C ASN A 4 3.76 49.53 -14.77
N GLY A 5 4.70 49.09 -15.60
CA GLY A 5 5.14 47.69 -15.69
C GLY A 5 5.65 47.07 -14.38
N SER A 6 6.07 47.89 -13.42
CA SER A 6 6.49 47.42 -12.09
C SER A 6 5.35 46.83 -11.25
N LYS A 7 4.09 47.27 -11.45
CA LYS A 7 2.92 46.71 -10.75
C LYS A 7 2.43 45.39 -11.36
N ILE A 8 2.72 45.15 -12.64
CA ILE A 8 2.39 43.88 -13.32
C ILE A 8 3.32 42.76 -12.83
N LEU A 9 4.59 43.07 -12.54
CA LEU A 9 5.55 42.09 -12.04
C LEU A 9 5.16 41.53 -10.65
N PHE A 10 4.60 42.37 -9.78
CA PHE A 10 4.12 41.94 -8.46
C PHE A 10 2.84 41.08 -8.52
N LEU A 11 2.02 41.25 -9.56
CA LEU A 11 0.80 40.47 -9.74
C LEU A 11 1.10 39.01 -10.14
N PHE A 12 2.19 38.78 -10.88
CA PHE A 12 2.64 37.42 -11.25
C PHE A 12 3.24 36.65 -10.06
N PHE A 13 3.78 37.32 -9.04
CA PHE A 13 4.38 36.66 -7.87
C PHE A 13 3.33 36.04 -6.93
N TYR A 14 2.11 36.59 -6.87
CA TYR A 14 1.02 36.08 -6.03
C TYR A 14 0.35 34.82 -6.57
N ILE A 15 0.42 34.59 -7.89
CA ILE A 15 -0.25 33.44 -8.55
C ILE A 15 0.57 32.14 -8.39
N PHE A 16 1.85 32.23 -8.01
CA PHE A 16 2.74 31.07 -7.89
C PHE A 16 2.69 30.36 -6.53
N LEU A 17 1.92 30.85 -5.56
CA LEU A 17 1.86 30.28 -4.19
C LEU A 17 0.82 29.16 -4.00
N PHE A 18 0.05 28.79 -5.03
CA PHE A 18 -0.96 27.73 -4.94
C PHE A 18 -0.52 26.39 -5.54
N SER A 19 0.73 26.26 -5.95
CA SER A 19 1.20 25.03 -6.58
C SER A 19 1.71 24.03 -5.54
N THR A 20 1.08 22.85 -5.56
CA THR A 20 1.50 21.54 -5.03
C THR A 20 1.15 21.21 -3.58
N VAL A 21 -0.15 21.04 -3.29
CA VAL A 21 -0.56 19.98 -2.36
C VAL A 21 -0.68 18.70 -3.18
N SER A 22 0.43 17.98 -3.36
CA SER A 22 0.41 16.65 -3.98
C SER A 22 -0.28 15.69 -3.01
N PHE A 23 -1.58 15.47 -3.18
CA PHE A 23 -2.29 14.43 -2.44
C PHE A 23 -1.72 13.08 -2.88
N SER A 24 -0.88 12.48 -2.03
CA SER A 24 -0.56 11.06 -2.12
C SER A 24 -1.88 10.29 -2.13
N GLN A 25 -2.20 9.60 -3.23
CA GLN A 25 -3.39 8.77 -3.31
C GLN A 25 -3.26 7.64 -2.28
N THR A 26 -4.24 7.53 -1.38
CA THR A 26 -4.28 6.44 -0.41
C THR A 26 -4.78 5.18 -1.13
N VAL A 27 -3.97 4.13 -1.14
CA VAL A 27 -4.26 2.87 -1.83
C VAL A 27 -4.78 1.84 -0.83
N GLY A 28 -5.94 1.28 -1.15
CA GLY A 28 -6.57 0.21 -0.39
C GLY A 28 -7.85 0.62 0.32
N LYS A 29 -8.77 -0.34 0.41
CA LYS A 29 -10.06 -0.21 1.08
C LYS A 29 -10.37 -1.45 1.90
N ILE A 30 -10.89 -1.25 3.11
CA ILE A 30 -11.19 -2.33 4.05
C ILE A 30 -12.65 -2.71 3.90
N TYR A 31 -12.88 -4.02 3.81
CA TYR A 31 -14.17 -4.66 3.74
C TYR A 31 -14.29 -5.70 4.86
N SER A 32 -15.52 -6.08 5.21
CA SER A 32 -15.70 -7.32 5.97
C SER A 32 -15.26 -8.52 5.12
N LYS A 33 -14.85 -9.60 5.75
CA LYS A 33 -14.43 -10.82 5.05
C LYS A 33 -15.55 -11.38 4.18
N GLU A 34 -16.78 -11.36 4.68
CA GLU A 34 -17.98 -11.80 3.97
C GLU A 34 -18.27 -10.93 2.74
N GLU A 35 -18.15 -9.62 2.87
CA GLU A 35 -18.31 -8.68 1.76
C GLU A 35 -17.21 -8.85 0.71
N ALA A 36 -15.95 -9.00 1.13
CA ALA A 36 -14.83 -9.24 0.23
C ALA A 36 -15.00 -10.56 -0.55
N ASN A 37 -15.45 -11.64 0.11
CA ASN A 37 -15.76 -12.90 -0.58
C ASN A 37 -16.88 -12.73 -1.62
N THR A 38 -17.88 -11.90 -1.32
CA THR A 38 -19.01 -11.63 -2.22
C THR A 38 -18.58 -10.82 -3.43
N LEU A 39 -17.75 -9.79 -3.24
CA LEU A 39 -17.36 -8.84 -4.28
C LEU A 39 -16.18 -9.34 -5.14
N PHE A 40 -15.20 -10.00 -4.52
CA PHE A 40 -13.90 -10.33 -5.14
C PHE A 40 -13.63 -11.84 -5.23
N GLY A 41 -14.61 -12.66 -4.81
CA GLY A 41 -14.52 -14.12 -4.84
C GLY A 41 -13.76 -14.70 -3.66
N ASN A 42 -13.79 -16.03 -3.54
CA ASN A 42 -13.17 -16.74 -2.42
C ASN A 42 -11.64 -16.80 -2.52
N VAL A 43 -11.00 -16.99 -1.36
CA VAL A 43 -9.55 -17.25 -1.24
C VAL A 43 -9.20 -18.58 -1.89
N ILE A 44 -8.17 -18.58 -2.73
CA ILE A 44 -7.66 -19.78 -3.44
C ILE A 44 -6.29 -20.23 -2.96
N ASP A 45 -5.51 -19.33 -2.36
CA ASP A 45 -4.20 -19.61 -1.77
C ASP A 45 -3.89 -18.55 -0.71
N SER A 46 -3.00 -18.84 0.25
CA SER A 46 -2.59 -17.86 1.25
C SER A 46 -1.24 -18.16 1.87
N ALA A 47 -0.60 -17.09 2.35
CA ALA A 47 0.56 -17.17 3.22
C ALA A 47 0.31 -16.27 4.44
N SER A 48 0.90 -16.61 5.58
CA SER A 48 0.64 -15.91 6.84
C SER A 48 1.91 -15.35 7.43
N VAL A 49 1.77 -14.25 8.18
CA VAL A 49 2.84 -13.62 8.95
C VAL A 49 2.34 -13.32 10.35
N SER A 50 3.23 -13.39 11.34
CA SER A 50 2.87 -12.98 12.69
C SER A 50 2.59 -11.48 12.73
N LEU A 51 1.66 -11.06 13.59
CA LEU A 51 1.38 -9.65 13.80
C LEU A 51 2.66 -8.88 14.20
N CYS A 52 3.50 -9.48 15.05
CA CYS A 52 4.75 -8.90 15.50
C CYS A 52 5.74 -8.68 14.35
N ASP A 53 5.90 -9.66 13.45
CA ASP A 53 6.79 -9.54 12.30
C ASP A 53 6.27 -8.51 11.30
N LEU A 54 4.96 -8.47 11.05
CA LEU A 54 4.37 -7.47 10.17
C LEU A 54 4.55 -6.05 10.72
N ILE A 55 4.29 -5.83 12.02
CA ILE A 55 4.53 -4.53 12.66
C ILE A 55 6.00 -4.14 12.56
N SER A 56 6.91 -5.08 12.83
CA SER A 56 8.36 -4.85 12.74
C SER A 56 8.80 -4.50 11.31
N ALA A 57 8.18 -5.12 10.30
CA ALA A 57 8.42 -4.82 8.89
C ALA A 57 7.91 -3.41 8.54
N ILE A 58 6.63 -3.10 8.77
CA ILE A 58 6.01 -1.84 8.32
C ILE A 58 6.55 -0.61 9.07
N ASN A 59 7.09 -0.77 10.28
CA ASN A 59 7.74 0.33 11.02
C ASN A 59 9.04 0.81 10.38
N GLN A 60 9.65 0.02 9.52
CA GLN A 60 10.86 0.41 8.76
C GLN A 60 10.55 1.25 7.52
N ASN A 61 9.27 1.51 7.25
CA ASN A 61 8.82 2.14 6.00
C ASN A 61 7.88 3.33 6.23
N GLN A 62 7.74 4.23 5.24
CA GLN A 62 6.96 5.46 5.40
C GLN A 62 5.60 5.40 4.72
N ASN A 63 5.55 5.07 3.43
CA ASN A 63 4.36 5.37 2.63
C ASN A 63 3.56 4.13 2.24
N TYR A 64 4.23 3.10 1.72
CA TYR A 64 3.56 1.96 1.11
C TYR A 64 3.98 0.62 1.72
N VAL A 65 3.21 -0.43 1.49
CA VAL A 65 3.61 -1.80 1.82
C VAL A 65 3.18 -2.67 0.67
N MET A 66 4.07 -3.53 0.19
CA MET A 66 3.85 -4.34 -0.99
C MET A 66 3.92 -5.82 -0.61
N PHE A 67 2.96 -6.61 -1.07
CA PHE A 67 2.85 -8.03 -0.75
C PHE A 67 2.89 -8.89 -2.00
N GLN A 68 3.55 -10.05 -1.91
CA GLN A 68 3.50 -11.11 -2.92
C GLN A 68 3.74 -12.47 -2.26
N ILE A 69 3.15 -13.52 -2.83
CA ILE A 69 3.43 -14.91 -2.48
C ILE A 69 4.23 -15.53 -3.63
N ILE A 70 5.51 -15.83 -3.38
CA ILE A 70 6.40 -16.43 -4.38
C ILE A 70 6.77 -17.83 -3.90
N ASN A 71 6.41 -18.85 -4.67
CA ASN A 71 6.67 -20.26 -4.32
C ASN A 71 6.14 -20.66 -2.93
N GLY A 72 4.98 -20.12 -2.54
CA GLY A 72 4.35 -20.35 -1.23
C GLY A 72 4.93 -19.53 -0.07
N GLU A 73 5.95 -18.69 -0.32
CA GLU A 73 6.56 -17.83 0.69
C GLU A 73 6.05 -16.40 0.56
N LEU A 74 5.65 -15.80 1.69
CA LEU A 74 5.27 -14.40 1.74
C LEU A 74 6.50 -13.50 1.66
N ILE A 75 6.46 -12.57 0.71
CA ILE A 75 7.42 -11.50 0.55
C ILE A 75 6.74 -10.16 0.81
N ILE A 76 7.34 -9.34 1.67
CA ILE A 76 6.87 -7.99 1.99
C ILE A 76 7.96 -7.00 1.62
N LEU A 77 7.60 -6.00 0.81
CA LEU A 77 8.48 -4.87 0.47
C LEU A 77 7.91 -3.55 1.02
N GLY A 78 8.79 -2.58 1.20
CA GLY A 78 8.49 -1.19 1.51
C GLY A 78 8.73 -0.26 0.32
N ASP A 79 8.89 1.02 0.63
CA ASP A 79 9.18 2.10 -0.31
C ASP A 79 10.43 1.76 -1.12
N GLY A 80 10.41 2.08 -2.41
CA GLY A 80 11.51 1.75 -3.33
C GLY A 80 11.75 0.25 -3.48
N ARG A 81 10.74 -0.59 -3.21
CA ARG A 81 10.80 -2.06 -3.30
C ARG A 81 11.86 -2.68 -2.37
N LYS A 82 12.19 -2.01 -1.26
CA LYS A 82 13.10 -2.55 -0.23
C LYS A 82 12.47 -3.76 0.45
N VAL A 83 13.19 -4.88 0.52
CA VAL A 83 12.73 -6.09 1.22
C VAL A 83 12.63 -5.83 2.72
N LEU A 84 11.45 -6.09 3.28
CA LEU A 84 11.15 -5.97 4.72
C LEU A 84 10.95 -7.33 5.37
N TYR A 85 10.40 -8.30 4.63
CA TYR A 85 10.20 -9.67 5.11
C TYR A 85 10.27 -10.70 3.97
N PRO A 86 10.93 -11.87 4.19
CA PRO A 86 11.88 -12.09 5.28
C PRO A 86 13.14 -11.25 5.07
N VAL A 87 13.78 -10.85 6.17
CA VAL A 87 14.97 -10.00 6.12
C VAL A 87 16.08 -10.69 5.33
N GLY A 88 16.69 -9.97 4.39
CA GLY A 88 17.82 -10.46 3.57
C GLY A 88 17.44 -11.34 2.38
N LYS A 89 16.14 -11.56 2.12
CA LYS A 89 15.69 -12.27 0.92
C LYS A 89 16.09 -11.50 -0.34
N ASN A 90 16.59 -12.21 -1.34
CA ASN A 90 16.76 -11.66 -2.69
C ASN A 90 15.47 -11.91 -3.50
N VAL A 91 14.97 -10.88 -4.15
CA VAL A 91 13.70 -10.87 -4.90
C VAL A 91 14.01 -10.44 -6.32
N ASP A 92 13.46 -11.14 -7.31
CA ASP A 92 13.58 -10.72 -8.70
C ASP A 92 12.94 -9.33 -8.87
N PRO A 93 13.69 -8.32 -9.36
CA PRO A 93 13.17 -6.97 -9.51
C PRO A 93 11.96 -6.90 -10.46
N ASN A 94 11.77 -7.90 -11.34
CA ASN A 94 10.67 -7.98 -12.30
C ASN A 94 9.32 -8.41 -11.71
N GLU A 95 9.32 -8.92 -10.48
CA GLU A 95 8.11 -9.40 -9.82
C GLU A 95 7.08 -8.27 -9.61
N VAL A 96 5.80 -8.59 -9.79
CA VAL A 96 4.73 -7.62 -9.56
C VAL A 96 4.18 -7.82 -8.16
N PHE A 97 4.07 -6.75 -7.36
CA PHE A 97 3.55 -6.82 -5.99
C PHE A 97 2.21 -6.10 -5.86
N ALA A 98 1.39 -6.53 -4.90
CA ALA A 98 0.19 -5.81 -4.49
C ALA A 98 0.57 -4.71 -3.49
N LEU A 99 0.44 -3.45 -3.91
CA LEU A 99 0.80 -2.26 -3.16
C LEU A 99 -0.41 -1.69 -2.42
N TYR A 100 -0.22 -1.39 -1.14
CA TYR A 100 -1.16 -0.69 -0.27
C TYR A 100 -0.50 0.51 0.40
N SER A 101 -1.28 1.52 0.78
CA SER A 101 -0.78 2.54 1.69
C SER A 101 -0.54 1.95 3.08
N LYS A 102 0.60 2.28 3.69
CA LYS A 102 0.93 1.88 5.07
C LYS A 102 -0.18 2.28 6.04
N SER A 103 -0.77 3.46 5.86
CA SER A 103 -1.91 3.92 6.66
C SER A 103 -3.08 2.95 6.64
N LYS A 104 -3.39 2.34 5.50
CA LYS A 104 -4.47 1.36 5.35
C LYS A 104 -4.13 0.01 5.97
N VAL A 105 -2.87 -0.41 5.88
CA VAL A 105 -2.40 -1.60 6.61
C VAL A 105 -2.53 -1.37 8.12
N VAL A 106 -2.09 -0.22 8.63
CA VAL A 106 -2.23 0.12 10.05
C VAL A 106 -3.70 0.20 10.47
N GLU A 107 -4.57 0.80 9.66
CA GLU A 107 -6.02 0.85 9.90
C GLU A 107 -6.61 -0.56 10.04
N LEU A 108 -6.25 -1.49 9.14
CA LEU A 108 -6.66 -2.89 9.23
C LEU A 108 -6.23 -3.53 10.56
N LEU A 109 -4.98 -3.31 10.98
CA LEU A 109 -4.45 -3.86 12.23
C LEU A 109 -5.14 -3.30 13.47
N CYS A 110 -5.62 -2.05 13.42
CA CYS A 110 -6.36 -1.42 14.52
C CYS A 110 -7.84 -1.86 14.59
N LEU A 111 -8.44 -2.30 13.48
CA LEU A 111 -9.84 -2.71 13.41
C LEU A 111 -10.07 -4.16 13.87
N SER A 112 -9.02 -4.92 14.16
CA SER A 112 -9.12 -6.35 14.43
C SER A 112 -8.16 -6.78 15.53
N SER A 113 -8.35 -8.02 16.01
CA SER A 113 -7.50 -8.64 17.01
C SER A 113 -7.11 -10.03 16.57
N GLY A 114 -5.94 -10.48 17.01
CA GLY A 114 -5.34 -11.75 16.60
C GLY A 114 -3.82 -11.68 16.65
N ASN A 115 -3.17 -12.77 16.32
CA ASN A 115 -1.70 -12.90 16.29
C ASN A 115 -1.13 -13.17 14.90
N THR A 116 -1.99 -13.44 13.92
CA THR A 116 -1.60 -13.83 12.57
C THR A 116 -2.39 -13.02 11.55
N VAL A 117 -1.67 -12.47 10.57
CA VAL A 117 -2.22 -11.75 9.43
C VAL A 117 -2.06 -12.63 8.20
N ALA A 118 -3.14 -12.81 7.45
CA ALA A 118 -3.15 -13.60 6.23
C ALA A 118 -2.99 -12.68 5.01
N VAL A 119 -2.09 -13.07 4.12
CA VAL A 119 -2.02 -12.53 2.77
C VAL A 119 -2.65 -13.59 1.86
N GLU A 120 -3.73 -13.21 1.20
CA GLU A 120 -4.64 -14.12 0.52
C GLU A 120 -4.62 -13.85 -0.98
N LYS A 121 -4.50 -14.90 -1.78
CA LYS A 121 -4.70 -14.83 -3.22
C LYS A 121 -6.17 -15.10 -3.51
N ARG A 122 -6.80 -14.18 -4.23
CA ARG A 122 -8.11 -14.34 -4.87
C ARG A 122 -7.92 -14.40 -6.39
N GLN A 123 -8.98 -14.59 -7.15
CA GLN A 123 -8.88 -14.85 -8.60
C GLN A 123 -8.02 -13.81 -9.36
N SER A 124 -8.08 -12.53 -8.98
CA SER A 124 -7.41 -11.44 -9.71
C SER A 124 -6.52 -10.53 -8.88
N HIS A 125 -6.44 -10.71 -7.56
CA HIS A 125 -5.73 -9.79 -6.65
C HIS A 125 -5.17 -10.53 -5.43
N LEU A 126 -4.15 -9.93 -4.81
CA LEU A 126 -3.62 -10.30 -3.51
C LEU A 126 -4.19 -9.35 -2.47
N THR A 127 -4.61 -9.88 -1.33
CA THR A 127 -5.38 -9.17 -0.30
C THR A 127 -4.77 -9.42 1.07
N VAL A 128 -5.01 -8.52 2.02
CA VAL A 128 -4.50 -8.68 3.39
C VAL A 128 -5.67 -8.79 4.36
N THR A 129 -5.80 -9.93 5.04
CA THR A 129 -6.90 -10.21 5.97
C THR A 129 -6.37 -10.32 7.40
N PHE A 130 -7.03 -9.63 8.31
CA PHE A 130 -6.78 -9.73 9.75
C PHE A 130 -8.11 -9.77 10.50
N GLY A 131 -8.32 -10.84 11.28
CA GLY A 131 -9.60 -11.09 11.92
C GLY A 131 -10.75 -11.25 10.91
N LEU A 132 -11.76 -10.39 11.04
CA LEU A 132 -12.96 -10.38 10.19
C LEU A 132 -12.91 -9.34 9.08
N ASN A 133 -11.78 -8.67 8.89
CA ASN A 133 -11.61 -7.60 7.91
C ASN A 133 -10.57 -7.98 6.86
N THR A 134 -10.82 -7.57 5.63
CA THR A 134 -9.96 -7.79 4.46
C THR A 134 -9.68 -6.45 3.79
N LEU A 135 -8.40 -6.15 3.59
CA LEU A 135 -7.91 -5.02 2.82
C LEU A 135 -7.79 -5.43 1.34
N GLU A 136 -8.54 -4.74 0.51
CA GLU A 136 -8.71 -4.94 -0.94
C GLU A 136 -8.29 -3.69 -1.71
N GLU A 137 -8.41 -3.74 -3.04
CA GLU A 137 -8.15 -2.62 -3.96
C GLU A 137 -6.68 -2.17 -3.93
N SER A 138 -5.76 -3.14 -3.88
CA SER A 138 -4.33 -2.89 -4.10
C SER A 138 -4.08 -2.29 -5.47
N TRP A 139 -2.98 -1.56 -5.61
CA TRP A 139 -2.41 -1.28 -6.92
C TRP A 139 -1.34 -2.30 -7.25
N LEU A 140 -1.21 -2.65 -8.53
CA LEU A 140 -0.08 -3.44 -8.99
C LEU A 140 1.17 -2.55 -9.01
N CYS A 141 2.23 -2.99 -8.33
CA CYS A 141 3.56 -2.40 -8.37
C CYS A 141 4.46 -3.27 -9.27
N PRO A 142 4.63 -2.89 -10.55
CA PRO A 142 5.67 -3.46 -11.42
C PRO A 142 7.06 -2.94 -10.99
N PRO A 143 8.15 -3.27 -11.69
CA PRO A 143 9.52 -2.94 -11.25
C PRO A 143 9.76 -1.45 -10.99
N PHE A 144 9.01 -0.61 -11.69
CA PHE A 144 8.95 0.83 -11.46
C PHE A 144 7.58 1.19 -10.89
N CYS A 145 7.55 1.56 -9.61
CA CYS A 145 6.35 2.04 -8.92
C CYS A 145 6.75 3.10 -7.87
N PRO A 146 5.78 3.83 -7.30
CA PRO A 146 6.03 4.94 -6.37
C PRO A 146 6.88 4.59 -5.14
#